data_AF-R7P5B3-F1
#
_entry.id   AF-R7P5B3-F1
#
_cell.length_a   1.000
_cell.length_b   1.000
_cell.length_c   1.000
_cell.angle_alpha   90.00
_cell.angle_beta   90.00
_cell.angle_gamma   90.00
#
_symmetry.space_group_name_H-M   'P 1'
#
loop_
_entity.id
_entity.type
_entity.pdbx_description
1 polymer ?
#
loop_
_entity_poly.entity_id
_entity_poly.type
_entity_poly.pdbx_seq_one_letter_code
_entity_poly.pdbx_strand_id
1 'polypeptide(L)'
;MKKKLLFNFLIVFIFCFSFVLGQYFNFNKDVVVNESDIGSSNENVNFISMMLEQNYGAGDYELSTLSDFPTDGYIFNDLLSKCENGSELSWNDEKKKVVFKGNVSDKCYVYFDKYNLPVIKNVVVSNITSTSLTINVTSEKGTNDIASYYYSILSNSNDTNFVNDVSNSYSFSNLISNTTYYIKVYAVDSNGKSSDIYSLSQKTKVVYTWSKYDIKETTNYKVQTNSGSGRIYTNYYWNDTWVMNGPEIYSNYSVGSDGTFYCYGKLGKVSVPTQYYTGEKDSDGEKIYRGLTDEEMN
;
A
#
# COMPACT_ATOMS: atom_id res chain seq x y z
N MET A 1 73.40 -46.04 13.01
CA MET A 1 72.07 -46.02 12.33
C MET A 1 70.99 -45.23 13.08
N LYS A 2 70.81 -45.40 14.41
CA LYS A 2 69.68 -44.77 15.17
C LYS A 2 69.62 -43.23 15.11
N LYS A 3 70.74 -42.51 15.14
CA LYS A 3 70.76 -41.02 15.07
C LYS A 3 70.37 -40.46 13.70
N LYS A 4 70.73 -41.13 12.59
CA LYS A 4 70.30 -40.73 11.23
C LYS A 4 68.81 -41.00 11.00
N LEU A 5 68.26 -42.05 11.61
CA LEU A 5 66.84 -42.38 11.54
C LEU A 5 65.97 -41.32 12.26
N LEU A 6 66.40 -40.88 13.44
CA LEU A 6 65.74 -39.81 14.22
C LEU A 6 65.75 -38.46 13.50
N PHE A 7 66.87 -38.10 12.86
CA PHE A 7 66.98 -36.84 12.11
C PHE A 7 66.06 -36.80 10.89
N ASN A 8 65.94 -37.90 10.15
CA ASN A 8 65.01 -38.01 9.02
C ASN A 8 63.54 -37.96 9.48
N PHE A 9 63.22 -38.55 10.64
CA PHE A 9 61.86 -38.48 11.20
C PHE A 9 61.46 -37.04 11.58
N LEU A 10 62.42 -36.26 12.11
CA LEU A 10 62.18 -34.86 12.48
C LEU A 10 61.91 -33.98 11.25
N ILE A 11 62.65 -34.17 10.16
CA ILE A 11 62.43 -33.41 8.91
C ILE A 11 61.07 -33.74 8.30
N VAL A 12 60.68 -35.02 8.26
CA VAL A 12 59.36 -35.42 7.75
C VAL A 12 58.25 -34.87 8.64
N PHE A 13 58.44 -34.84 9.96
CA PHE A 13 57.47 -34.25 10.88
C PHE A 13 57.31 -32.74 10.65
N ILE A 14 58.40 -31.99 10.44
CA ILE A 14 58.35 -30.56 10.11
C ILE A 14 57.64 -30.32 8.78
N PHE A 15 57.92 -31.13 7.75
CA PHE A 15 57.24 -31.02 6.46
C PHE A 15 55.74 -31.31 6.57
N CYS A 16 55.35 -32.40 7.24
CA CYS A 16 53.94 -32.72 7.48
C CYS A 16 53.25 -31.64 8.32
N PHE A 17 53.91 -31.10 9.34
CA PHE A 17 53.36 -30.03 10.17
C PHE A 17 53.19 -28.74 9.38
N SER A 18 54.15 -28.39 8.51
CA SER A 18 54.04 -27.24 7.60
C SER A 18 52.96 -27.41 6.53
N PHE A 19 52.73 -28.64 6.05
CA PHE A 19 51.66 -28.95 5.10
C PHE A 19 50.28 -28.89 5.76
N VAL A 20 50.14 -29.44 6.97
CA VAL A 20 48.90 -29.35 7.76
C VAL A 20 48.62 -27.90 8.17
N LEU A 21 49.64 -27.14 8.60
CA LEU A 21 49.52 -25.69 8.85
C LEU A 21 49.18 -24.94 7.57
N GLY A 22 49.77 -25.26 6.42
CA GLY A 22 49.46 -24.63 5.14
C GLY A 22 48.00 -24.85 4.70
N GLN A 23 47.44 -26.03 4.97
CA GLN A 23 46.02 -26.31 4.76
C GLN A 23 45.13 -25.63 5.82
N TYR A 24 45.60 -25.50 7.05
CA TYR A 24 44.88 -24.80 8.13
C TYR A 24 44.90 -23.27 7.95
N PHE A 25 45.96 -22.72 7.34
CA PHE A 25 46.14 -21.30 7.04
C PHE A 25 45.64 -20.90 5.65
N ASN A 26 45.21 -21.84 4.79
CA ASN A 26 44.45 -21.57 3.57
C ASN A 26 43.02 -21.13 3.94
N PHE A 27 42.91 -19.97 4.59
CA PHE A 27 41.65 -19.31 4.94
C PHE A 27 41.06 -18.63 3.70
N ASN A 28 40.52 -19.40 2.76
CA ASN A 28 39.45 -18.88 1.92
C ASN A 28 38.14 -18.96 2.71
N LYS A 29 38.06 -18.18 3.78
CA LYS A 29 36.85 -18.03 4.58
C LYS A 29 36.14 -16.78 4.10
N ASP A 30 34.87 -16.90 3.79
CA ASP A 30 34.02 -15.75 3.49
C ASP A 30 33.99 -14.83 4.71
N VAL A 31 34.44 -13.59 4.54
CA VAL A 31 34.48 -12.58 5.61
C VAL A 31 33.43 -11.52 5.31
N VAL A 32 32.51 -11.32 6.26
CA VAL A 32 31.63 -10.15 6.23
C VAL A 32 32.46 -8.93 6.59
N VAL A 33 32.50 -7.95 5.69
CA VAL A 33 33.29 -6.73 5.83
C VAL A 33 32.68 -5.86 6.94
N ASN A 34 33.49 -5.45 7.90
CA ASN A 34 33.06 -4.60 9.02
C ASN A 34 33.42 -3.14 8.77
N GLU A 35 32.90 -2.23 9.60
CA GLU A 35 33.19 -0.80 9.52
C GLU A 35 34.70 -0.50 9.55
N SER A 36 35.47 -1.24 10.36
CA SER A 36 36.93 -1.11 10.45
C SER A 36 37.68 -1.48 9.18
N ASP A 37 37.02 -2.16 8.24
CA ASP A 37 37.59 -2.67 7.00
C ASP A 37 37.25 -1.73 5.81
N ILE A 38 36.37 -0.74 6.02
CA ILE A 38 35.94 0.25 5.02
C ILE A 38 36.82 1.49 5.16
N GLY A 39 37.54 1.85 4.10
CA GLY A 39 38.45 2.97 4.14
C GLY A 39 37.75 4.33 4.17
N SER A 40 37.87 5.05 5.29
CA SER A 40 37.81 6.51 5.33
C SER A 40 39.23 7.09 5.18
N SER A 41 39.34 8.29 4.63
CA SER A 41 40.57 9.00 4.26
C SER A 41 41.67 9.14 5.35
N ASN A 42 41.49 8.62 6.56
CA ASN A 42 42.49 8.66 7.64
C ASN A 42 42.60 7.30 8.36
N GLU A 43 43.79 6.69 8.23
CA GLU A 43 44.41 5.61 9.03
C GLU A 43 44.20 4.12 8.65
N ASN A 44 45.12 3.65 7.80
CA ASN A 44 45.98 2.46 8.02
C ASN A 44 45.41 1.03 8.22
N VAL A 45 44.26 0.66 7.63
CA VAL A 45 43.97 -0.76 7.28
C VAL A 45 43.06 -0.91 6.03
N ASN A 46 43.26 -0.12 4.97
CA ASN A 46 42.21 0.02 3.94
C ASN A 46 42.43 -0.90 2.73
N PHE A 47 41.77 -2.06 2.68
CA PHE A 47 41.74 -2.93 1.48
C PHE A 47 40.48 -2.73 0.62
N ILE A 48 39.40 -2.15 1.15
CA ILE A 48 38.17 -1.85 0.39
C ILE A 48 37.94 -0.33 0.29
N SER A 49 37.81 0.16 -0.94
CA SER A 49 37.33 1.50 -1.28
C SER A 49 35.88 1.43 -1.72
N MET A 50 35.03 2.31 -1.20
CA MET A 50 33.61 2.36 -1.57
C MET A 50 33.32 3.52 -2.50
N MET A 51 32.63 3.24 -3.60
CA MET A 51 32.32 4.17 -4.67
C MET A 51 30.80 4.33 -4.78
N LEU A 52 30.29 5.55 -4.68
CA LEU A 52 28.86 5.86 -4.77
C LEU A 52 28.55 6.63 -6.05
N GLU A 53 27.53 6.19 -6.78
CA GLU A 53 27.03 6.92 -7.95
C GLU A 53 26.35 8.23 -7.52
N GLN A 54 26.74 9.35 -8.11
CA GLN A 54 26.19 10.65 -7.73
C GLN A 54 24.83 10.92 -8.37
N ASN A 55 24.67 10.58 -9.65
CA ASN A 55 23.45 10.76 -10.42
C ASN A 55 22.95 9.42 -10.97
N TYR A 56 21.66 9.16 -10.80
CA TYR A 56 21.06 7.88 -11.18
C TYR A 56 21.31 7.52 -12.65
N GLY A 57 22.02 6.42 -12.88
CA GLY A 57 22.31 5.88 -14.20
C GLY A 57 23.35 6.68 -15.01
N ALA A 58 24.05 7.64 -14.38
CA ALA A 58 25.09 8.43 -15.04
C ALA A 58 26.45 7.74 -15.00
N GLY A 59 26.66 6.79 -14.07
CA GLY A 59 27.96 6.14 -13.86
C GLY A 59 29.03 7.08 -13.32
N ASP A 60 28.65 8.20 -12.71
CA ASP A 60 29.53 9.20 -12.12
C ASP A 60 29.84 8.86 -10.65
N TYR A 61 30.70 7.86 -10.46
CA TYR A 61 31.05 7.38 -9.12
C TYR A 61 32.11 8.25 -8.45
N GLU A 62 31.87 8.58 -7.18
CA GLU A 62 32.84 9.24 -6.30
C GLU A 62 33.18 8.37 -5.10
N LEU A 63 34.39 8.58 -4.56
CA LEU A 63 34.83 7.89 -3.34
C LEU A 63 33.95 8.32 -2.17
N SER A 64 33.35 7.35 -1.51
CA SER A 64 32.50 7.57 -0.34
C SER A 64 33.30 8.02 0.87
N THR A 65 32.67 8.85 1.70
CA THR A 65 33.14 9.17 3.06
C THR A 65 32.33 8.45 4.14
N LEU A 66 31.37 7.60 3.76
CA LEU A 66 30.56 6.83 4.72
C LEU A 66 31.45 5.77 5.38
N SER A 67 31.25 5.56 6.68
CA SER A 67 31.90 4.48 7.42
C SER A 67 31.18 3.14 7.26
N ASP A 68 29.92 3.13 6.77
CA ASP A 68 29.15 1.92 6.52
C ASP A 68 28.58 1.86 5.10
N PHE A 69 28.31 0.64 4.62
CA PHE A 69 27.67 0.37 3.34
C PHE A 69 26.26 0.96 3.31
N PRO A 70 25.91 1.75 2.27
CA PRO A 70 24.59 2.35 2.18
C PRO A 70 23.54 1.29 1.87
N THR A 71 22.39 1.41 2.53
CA THR A 71 21.19 0.62 2.23
C THR A 71 20.10 1.47 1.59
N ASP A 72 20.06 2.74 1.95
CA ASP A 72 19.00 3.67 1.58
C ASP A 72 19.45 4.48 0.38
N GLY A 73 18.67 4.44 -0.70
CA GLY A 73 18.97 5.16 -1.94
C GLY A 73 20.12 4.56 -2.76
N TYR A 74 20.58 3.34 -2.44
CA TYR A 74 21.66 2.67 -3.15
C TYR A 74 21.45 1.15 -3.25
N ILE A 75 22.03 0.52 -4.27
CA ILE A 75 22.09 -0.93 -4.45
C ILE A 75 23.51 -1.36 -4.80
N PHE A 76 23.96 -2.50 -4.26
CA PHE A 76 25.28 -3.05 -4.58
C PHE A 76 25.37 -3.40 -6.07
N ASN A 77 26.41 -2.90 -6.73
CA ASN A 77 26.69 -3.18 -8.14
C ASN A 77 27.73 -4.31 -8.23
N ASP A 78 27.25 -5.53 -8.48
CA ASP A 78 28.08 -6.73 -8.60
C ASP A 78 28.92 -6.77 -9.88
N LEU A 79 28.51 -6.05 -10.92
CA LEU A 79 29.21 -5.98 -12.20
C LEU A 79 30.45 -5.07 -12.16
N LEU A 80 30.39 -3.96 -11.42
CA LEU A 80 31.49 -3.00 -11.27
C LEU A 80 32.38 -3.31 -10.07
N SER A 81 31.81 -3.89 -9.01
CA SER A 81 32.55 -4.26 -7.82
C SER A 81 33.58 -5.35 -8.14
N LYS A 82 34.85 -5.09 -7.80
CA LYS A 82 35.96 -5.97 -8.14
C LYS A 82 37.17 -5.79 -7.24
N CYS A 83 38.05 -6.79 -7.25
CA CYS A 83 39.37 -6.72 -6.63
C CYS A 83 40.48 -6.92 -7.67
N GLU A 84 41.68 -6.39 -7.40
CA GLU A 84 42.80 -6.37 -8.35
C GLU A 84 43.44 -7.76 -8.56
N ASN A 85 43.48 -8.62 -7.54
CA ASN A 85 44.20 -9.89 -7.57
C ASN A 85 43.29 -11.12 -7.48
N GLY A 86 42.06 -11.02 -7.98
CA GLY A 86 41.15 -12.15 -8.15
C GLY A 86 40.35 -12.54 -6.92
N SER A 87 40.37 -11.72 -5.86
CA SER A 87 39.38 -11.87 -4.78
C SER A 87 37.98 -11.50 -5.26
N GLU A 88 36.96 -12.09 -4.63
CA GLU A 88 35.55 -11.93 -4.99
C GLU A 88 34.82 -11.05 -3.96
N LEU A 89 33.86 -10.27 -4.45
CA LEU A 89 32.96 -9.44 -3.65
C LEU A 89 31.51 -9.88 -3.91
N SER A 90 30.69 -9.93 -2.88
CA SER A 90 29.26 -10.20 -3.00
C SER A 90 28.46 -9.44 -1.94
N TRP A 91 27.15 -9.36 -2.10
CA TRP A 91 26.26 -8.69 -1.14
C TRP A 91 25.54 -9.69 -0.24
N ASN A 92 25.60 -9.49 1.07
CA ASN A 92 24.76 -10.21 2.02
C ASN A 92 23.54 -9.37 2.37
N ASP A 93 22.38 -9.75 1.85
CA ASP A 93 21.16 -8.98 2.04
C ASP A 93 20.58 -9.09 3.47
N GLU A 94 20.86 -10.15 4.21
CA GLU A 94 20.42 -10.28 5.61
C GLU A 94 21.19 -9.33 6.54
N LYS A 95 22.50 -9.22 6.31
CA LYS A 95 23.40 -8.40 7.13
C LYS A 95 23.54 -6.98 6.61
N LYS A 96 23.11 -6.71 5.36
CA LYS A 96 23.32 -5.45 4.64
C LYS A 96 24.80 -5.07 4.57
N LYS A 97 25.65 -6.04 4.24
CA LYS A 97 27.11 -5.88 4.18
C LYS A 97 27.68 -6.55 2.93
N VAL A 98 28.80 -6.03 2.45
CA VAL A 98 29.62 -6.74 1.47
C VAL A 98 30.33 -7.91 2.14
N VAL A 99 30.40 -9.02 1.41
CA VAL A 99 31.18 -10.21 1.75
C VAL A 99 32.38 -10.25 0.84
N PHE A 100 33.56 -10.32 1.46
CA PHE A 100 34.83 -10.45 0.79
C PHE A 100 35.31 -11.90 0.88
N LYS A 101 35.79 -12.42 -0.25
CA LYS A 101 36.37 -13.77 -0.33
C LYS A 101 37.66 -13.73 -1.13
N GLY A 102 38.78 -13.86 -0.42
CA GLY A 102 40.10 -13.90 -1.03
C GLY A 102 41.19 -13.44 -0.08
N ASN A 103 42.25 -12.86 -0.63
CA ASN A 103 43.40 -12.44 0.15
C ASN A 103 43.18 -11.02 0.71
N VAL A 104 43.20 -10.85 2.02
CA VAL A 104 42.99 -9.56 2.71
C VAL A 104 43.96 -8.44 2.31
N SER A 105 45.08 -8.76 1.64
CA SER A 105 45.97 -7.73 1.08
C SER A 105 45.55 -7.24 -0.30
N ASP A 106 44.49 -7.80 -0.88
CA ASP A 106 43.98 -7.43 -2.20
C ASP A 106 43.21 -6.11 -2.13
N LYS A 107 43.42 -5.24 -3.11
CA LYS A 107 42.71 -3.97 -3.19
C LYS A 107 41.40 -4.19 -3.91
N CYS A 108 40.32 -3.78 -3.27
CA CYS A 108 38.96 -3.97 -3.73
C CYS A 108 38.23 -2.63 -3.83
N TYR A 109 37.39 -2.52 -4.84
CA TYR A 109 36.55 -1.37 -5.07
C TYR A 109 35.11 -1.86 -5.10
N VAL A 110 34.32 -1.39 -4.15
CA VAL A 110 32.90 -1.72 -4.01
C VAL A 110 32.10 -0.57 -4.59
N TYR A 111 31.25 -0.86 -5.57
CA TYR A 111 30.41 0.12 -6.24
C TYR A 111 28.96 -0.04 -5.77
N PHE A 112 28.31 1.08 -5.49
CA PHE A 112 26.87 1.13 -5.28
C PHE A 112 26.23 2.08 -6.28
N ASP A 113 25.23 1.58 -6.99
CA ASP A 113 24.42 2.38 -7.91
C ASP A 113 23.36 3.14 -7.12
N LYS A 114 23.07 4.36 -7.56
CA LYS A 114 22.01 5.15 -6.95
C LYS A 114 20.68 4.47 -7.26
N TYR A 115 19.83 4.38 -6.25
CA TYR A 115 18.56 3.68 -6.33
C TYR A 115 17.39 4.64 -6.07
N ASN A 116 16.56 4.82 -7.08
CA ASN A 116 15.33 5.59 -6.97
C ASN A 116 14.17 4.63 -6.70
N LEU A 117 13.41 4.89 -5.64
CA LEU A 117 12.17 4.15 -5.35
C LEU A 117 11.06 4.54 -6.34
N PRO A 118 10.07 3.67 -6.58
CA PRO A 118 8.85 4.08 -7.26
C PRO A 118 8.13 5.17 -6.46
N VAL A 119 7.37 6.03 -7.14
CA VAL A 119 6.64 7.14 -6.53
C VAL A 119 5.17 7.08 -6.91
N ILE A 120 4.28 7.14 -5.92
CA ILE A 120 2.85 7.38 -6.16
C ILE A 120 2.64 8.89 -6.34
N LYS A 121 2.29 9.32 -7.56
CA LYS A 121 2.08 10.74 -7.89
C LYS A 121 0.69 11.21 -7.48
N ASN A 122 -0.31 10.37 -7.70
CA ASN A 122 -1.70 10.71 -7.42
C ASN A 122 -2.53 9.45 -7.22
N VAL A 123 -3.58 9.57 -6.42
CA VAL A 123 -4.59 8.53 -6.22
C VAL A 123 -5.96 9.16 -6.37
N VAL A 124 -6.77 8.60 -7.27
CA VAL A 124 -8.14 9.04 -7.55
C VAL A 124 -9.12 7.94 -7.14
N VAL A 125 -10.13 8.31 -6.37
CA VAL A 125 -11.24 7.41 -6.03
C VAL A 125 -12.43 7.69 -6.94
N SER A 126 -12.92 6.64 -7.61
CA SER A 126 -14.02 6.69 -8.57
C SER A 126 -15.08 5.63 -8.25
N ASN A 127 -16.17 5.60 -9.03
CA ASN A 127 -17.25 4.60 -8.92
C ASN A 127 -17.78 4.44 -7.48
N ILE A 128 -17.86 5.56 -6.75
CA ILE A 128 -18.26 5.54 -5.35
C ILE A 128 -19.76 5.26 -5.29
N THR A 129 -20.12 4.14 -4.67
CA THR A 129 -21.50 3.76 -4.36
C THR A 129 -21.71 3.79 -2.84
N SER A 130 -22.85 3.29 -2.38
CA SER A 130 -23.10 3.07 -0.95
C SER A 130 -22.29 1.91 -0.36
N THR A 131 -21.83 0.97 -1.19
CA THR A 131 -21.22 -0.30 -0.75
C THR A 131 -19.91 -0.63 -1.46
N SER A 132 -19.43 0.24 -2.34
CA SER A 132 -18.19 0.04 -3.10
C SER A 132 -17.54 1.35 -3.52
N LEU A 133 -16.26 1.26 -3.89
CA LEU A 133 -15.50 2.30 -4.57
C LEU A 133 -14.33 1.68 -5.35
N THR A 134 -13.79 2.40 -6.31
CA THR A 134 -12.60 2.01 -7.08
C THR A 134 -11.47 3.01 -6.83
N ILE A 135 -10.28 2.52 -6.55
CA ILE A 135 -9.05 3.31 -6.40
C ILE A 135 -8.25 3.18 -7.70
N ASN A 136 -7.80 4.30 -8.25
CA ASN A 136 -6.94 4.35 -9.42
C ASN A 136 -5.67 5.14 -9.10
N VAL A 137 -4.53 4.59 -9.49
CA VAL A 137 -3.21 5.06 -9.08
C VAL A 137 -2.44 5.56 -10.29
N THR A 138 -1.90 6.78 -10.18
CA THR A 138 -0.89 7.30 -11.09
C THR A 138 0.46 7.25 -10.38
N SER A 139 1.40 6.52 -10.95
CA SER A 139 2.72 6.27 -10.40
C SER A 139 3.81 6.55 -11.43
N GLU A 140 5.02 6.79 -10.92
CA GLU A 140 6.24 6.86 -11.72
C GLU A 140 7.18 5.77 -11.21
N LYS A 141 7.77 5.01 -12.14
CA LYS A 141 8.77 4.02 -11.77
C LYS A 141 10.05 4.68 -11.28
N GLY A 142 10.75 4.01 -10.39
CA GLY A 142 12.08 4.41 -9.96
C GLY A 142 13.15 3.78 -10.85
N THR A 143 14.15 3.19 -10.20
CA THR A 143 15.20 2.43 -10.88
C THR A 143 14.63 1.21 -11.61
N ASN A 144 13.73 0.49 -10.94
CA ASN A 144 13.09 -0.70 -11.46
C ASN A 144 11.62 -0.44 -11.83
N ASP A 145 11.09 -1.31 -12.69
CA ASP A 145 9.67 -1.32 -13.02
C ASP A 145 8.83 -1.68 -11.80
N ILE A 146 7.63 -1.10 -11.73
CA ILE A 146 6.66 -1.42 -10.67
C ILE A 146 6.12 -2.83 -10.92
N ALA A 147 6.28 -3.71 -9.95
CA ALA A 147 5.81 -5.10 -10.01
C ALA A 147 4.38 -5.25 -9.47
N SER A 148 4.02 -4.48 -8.43
CA SER A 148 2.68 -4.55 -7.83
C SER A 148 2.31 -3.28 -7.06
N TYR A 149 1.02 -3.14 -6.81
CA TYR A 149 0.41 -2.10 -5.98
C TYR A 149 -0.28 -2.76 -4.80
N TYR A 150 -0.20 -2.10 -3.65
CA TYR A 150 -0.81 -2.54 -2.39
C TYR A 150 -1.86 -1.52 -1.97
N TYR A 151 -3.05 -1.99 -1.66
CA TYR A 151 -4.22 -1.19 -1.32
C TYR A 151 -4.75 -1.59 0.04
N SER A 152 -5.15 -0.60 0.84
CA SER A 152 -5.81 -0.80 2.13
C SER A 152 -6.98 0.17 2.24
N ILE A 153 -8.08 -0.32 2.84
CA ILE A 153 -9.28 0.48 3.12
C ILE A 153 -9.88 0.08 4.47
N LEU A 154 -10.09 1.05 5.36
CA LEU A 154 -10.73 0.79 6.66
C LEU A 154 -11.48 2.02 7.15
N SER A 155 -12.53 1.81 7.95
CA SER A 155 -13.33 2.90 8.54
C SER A 155 -12.62 3.60 9.70
N ASN A 156 -11.49 3.05 10.15
CA ASN A 156 -10.55 3.68 11.06
C ASN A 156 -9.19 3.87 10.35
N SER A 157 -8.37 4.80 10.84
CA SER A 157 -7.12 5.19 10.17
C SER A 157 -5.95 4.21 10.36
N ASN A 158 -6.10 3.21 11.22
CA ASN A 158 -4.99 2.41 11.74
C ASN A 158 -4.82 1.07 11.03
N ASP A 159 -5.35 0.93 9.81
CA ASP A 159 -5.16 -0.29 9.04
C ASP A 159 -3.70 -0.51 8.66
N THR A 160 -3.32 -1.79 8.71
CA THR A 160 -2.04 -2.33 8.26
C THR A 160 -2.22 -3.52 7.32
N ASN A 161 -3.46 -3.93 7.02
CA ASN A 161 -3.75 -5.03 6.12
C ASN A 161 -3.86 -4.50 4.68
N PHE A 162 -3.01 -5.02 3.81
CA PHE A 162 -3.01 -4.66 2.41
C PHE A 162 -3.41 -5.86 1.54
N VAL A 163 -4.18 -5.58 0.50
CA VAL A 163 -4.36 -6.47 -0.64
C VAL A 163 -3.48 -5.98 -1.78
N ASN A 164 -2.89 -6.89 -2.54
CA ASN A 164 -2.01 -6.52 -3.65
C ASN A 164 -2.59 -6.92 -5.01
N ASP A 165 -2.26 -6.14 -6.02
CA ASP A 165 -2.60 -6.41 -7.42
C ASP A 165 -1.45 -5.91 -8.32
N VAL A 166 -1.30 -6.50 -9.50
CA VAL A 166 -0.38 -5.98 -10.54
C VAL A 166 -0.98 -4.75 -11.24
N SER A 167 -2.32 -4.64 -11.22
CA SER A 167 -3.06 -3.49 -11.73
C SER A 167 -2.87 -2.26 -10.84
N ASN A 168 -2.74 -1.10 -11.47
CA ASN A 168 -2.76 0.22 -10.80
C ASN A 168 -4.19 0.69 -10.46
N SER A 169 -5.17 -0.23 -10.49
CA SER A 169 -6.56 0.01 -10.10
C SER A 169 -7.10 -1.17 -9.31
N TYR A 170 -7.84 -0.88 -8.24
CA TYR A 170 -8.46 -1.89 -7.37
C TYR A 170 -9.83 -1.43 -6.88
N SER A 171 -10.81 -2.35 -6.88
CA SER A 171 -12.18 -2.06 -6.42
C SER A 171 -12.49 -2.78 -5.12
N PHE A 172 -12.93 -2.01 -4.13
CA PHE A 172 -13.43 -2.53 -2.86
C PHE A 172 -14.95 -2.60 -2.89
N SER A 173 -15.50 -3.67 -2.31
CA SER A 173 -16.94 -3.91 -2.17
C SER A 173 -17.28 -4.23 -0.71
N ASN A 174 -18.57 -4.48 -0.43
CA ASN A 174 -19.08 -4.78 0.92
C ASN A 174 -18.79 -3.68 1.95
N LEU A 175 -18.70 -2.43 1.49
CA LEU A 175 -18.54 -1.26 2.36
C LEU A 175 -19.87 -0.86 3.00
N ILE A 176 -19.77 -0.13 4.11
CA ILE A 176 -20.92 0.41 4.83
C ILE A 176 -21.25 1.79 4.25
N SER A 177 -22.54 2.05 4.02
CA SER A 177 -23.00 3.34 3.50
C SER A 177 -22.75 4.50 4.46
N ASN A 178 -22.64 5.72 3.94
CA ASN A 178 -22.42 6.94 4.73
C ASN A 178 -21.19 6.87 5.67
N THR A 179 -20.20 6.05 5.34
CA THR A 179 -19.03 5.80 6.19
C THR A 179 -17.79 6.37 5.52
N THR A 180 -16.99 7.11 6.30
CA THR A 180 -15.68 7.60 5.84
C THR A 180 -14.67 6.48 5.98
N TYR A 181 -14.01 6.14 4.87
CA TYR A 181 -12.93 5.18 4.81
C TYR A 181 -11.60 5.89 4.60
N TYR A 182 -10.57 5.40 5.28
CA TYR A 182 -9.18 5.79 5.11
C TYR A 182 -8.52 4.81 4.15
N ILE A 183 -7.91 5.34 3.11
CA ILE A 183 -7.30 4.58 2.02
C ILE A 183 -5.79 4.79 2.08
N LYS A 184 -5.04 3.69 2.01
CA LYS A 184 -3.57 3.70 1.92
C LYS A 184 -3.13 2.93 0.69
N VAL A 185 -2.16 3.47 -0.04
CA VAL A 185 -1.61 2.86 -1.26
C VAL A 185 -0.11 3.01 -1.31
N TYR A 186 0.61 1.95 -1.70
CA TYR A 186 2.02 2.04 -2.09
C TYR A 186 2.31 1.08 -3.26
N ALA A 187 3.39 1.34 -3.98
CA ALA A 187 3.89 0.48 -5.05
C ALA A 187 5.13 -0.29 -4.59
N VAL A 188 5.33 -1.49 -5.12
CA VAL A 188 6.53 -2.29 -4.92
C VAL A 188 7.15 -2.58 -6.28
N ASP A 189 8.44 -2.31 -6.42
CA ASP A 189 9.19 -2.60 -7.64
C ASP A 189 9.63 -4.07 -7.77
N SER A 190 10.22 -4.42 -8.90
CA SER A 190 10.69 -5.79 -9.18
C SER A 190 11.80 -6.29 -8.26
N ASN A 191 12.47 -5.42 -7.50
CA ASN A 191 13.47 -5.77 -6.49
C ASN A 191 12.88 -5.79 -5.07
N GLY A 192 11.56 -5.67 -4.93
CA GLY A 192 10.87 -5.73 -3.65
C GLY A 192 11.01 -4.46 -2.81
N LYS A 193 11.40 -3.32 -3.39
CA LYS A 193 11.48 -2.04 -2.67
C LYS A 193 10.16 -1.28 -2.82
N SER A 194 9.69 -0.72 -1.70
CA SER A 194 8.40 -0.03 -1.63
C SER A 194 8.56 1.49 -1.82
N SER A 195 7.55 2.12 -2.44
CA SER A 195 7.36 3.55 -2.36
C SER A 195 6.94 3.99 -0.96
N ASP A 196 6.96 5.29 -0.72
CA ASP A 196 6.20 5.88 0.39
C ASP A 196 4.70 5.57 0.26
N ILE A 197 4.03 5.53 1.41
CA ILE A 197 2.59 5.29 1.48
C ILE A 197 1.83 6.59 1.18
N TYR A 198 1.01 6.56 0.13
CA TYR A 198 0.02 7.59 -0.14
C TYR A 198 -1.25 7.35 0.68
N SER A 199 -1.77 8.38 1.35
CA SER A 199 -2.96 8.26 2.20
C SER A 199 -4.01 9.32 1.86
N LEU A 200 -5.28 8.93 1.83
CA LEU A 200 -6.43 9.82 1.68
C LEU A 200 -7.65 9.25 2.40
N SER A 201 -8.76 10.01 2.45
CA SER A 201 -10.04 9.48 2.90
C SER A 201 -11.14 9.70 1.86
N GLN A 202 -12.09 8.77 1.81
CA GLN A 202 -13.25 8.84 0.94
C GLN A 202 -14.48 8.38 1.70
N LYS A 203 -15.59 9.11 1.55
CA LYS A 203 -16.89 8.73 2.12
C LYS A 203 -17.73 7.99 1.09
N THR A 204 -18.32 6.87 1.48
CA THR A 204 -19.32 6.15 0.67
C THR A 204 -20.62 6.94 0.59
N LYS A 205 -21.41 6.70 -0.48
CA LYS A 205 -22.72 7.32 -0.62
C LYS A 205 -23.68 6.84 0.46
N VAL A 206 -24.72 7.61 0.71
CA VAL A 206 -25.76 7.30 1.70
C VAL A 206 -26.77 6.35 1.07
N VAL A 207 -27.27 5.38 1.85
CA VAL A 207 -28.52 4.69 1.51
C VAL A 207 -29.65 5.37 2.27
N TYR A 208 -30.64 5.89 1.55
CA TYR A 208 -31.86 6.39 2.16
C TYR A 208 -32.84 5.22 2.33
N THR A 209 -33.07 4.80 3.57
CA THR A 209 -34.14 3.84 3.87
C THR A 209 -35.44 4.61 4.08
N TRP A 210 -36.44 4.37 3.22
CA TRP A 210 -37.80 4.84 3.47
C TRP A 210 -38.49 3.87 4.42
N SER A 211 -38.75 4.29 5.65
CA SER A 211 -39.75 3.64 6.49
C SER A 211 -41.14 4.11 6.02
N LYS A 212 -41.98 3.19 5.54
CA LYS A 212 -43.39 3.50 5.28
C LYS A 212 -44.09 3.66 6.62
N TYR A 213 -44.74 4.81 6.83
CA TYR A 213 -45.87 4.93 7.74
C TYR A 213 -47.16 4.61 6.97
N ASP A 214 -48.03 3.85 7.62
CA ASP A 214 -49.34 3.48 7.12
C ASP A 214 -50.24 4.73 7.09
N ILE A 215 -50.57 5.22 5.88
CA ILE A 215 -51.44 6.39 5.69
C ILE A 215 -52.89 5.88 5.69
N LYS A 216 -53.46 5.73 6.89
CA LYS A 216 -54.92 5.59 7.04
C LYS A 216 -55.55 6.97 6.90
N GLU A 217 -56.66 7.01 6.18
CA GLU A 217 -57.40 8.24 5.91
C GLU A 217 -57.61 9.03 7.20
N THR A 218 -57.27 10.32 7.15
CA THR A 218 -57.43 11.32 8.21
C THR A 218 -56.58 11.13 9.47
N THR A 219 -55.33 11.63 9.46
CA THR A 219 -54.74 12.48 10.53
C THR A 219 -53.25 12.72 10.28
N ASN A 220 -52.70 13.77 10.91
CA ASN A 220 -51.35 14.31 10.75
C ASN A 220 -50.21 13.27 10.77
N TYR A 221 -49.14 13.52 9.99
CA TYR A 221 -47.99 12.61 9.83
C TYR A 221 -46.70 13.13 10.50
N LYS A 222 -45.82 12.20 10.89
CA LYS A 222 -44.43 12.47 11.30
C LYS A 222 -43.50 11.76 10.32
N VAL A 223 -42.57 12.48 9.70
CA VAL A 223 -41.59 11.92 8.75
C VAL A 223 -40.20 12.16 9.31
N GLN A 224 -39.56 11.13 9.84
CA GLN A 224 -38.19 11.23 10.33
C GLN A 224 -37.23 10.96 9.16
N THR A 225 -36.43 11.95 8.79
CA THR A 225 -35.35 11.82 7.80
C THR A 225 -34.02 12.06 8.48
N ASN A 226 -33.02 11.19 8.26
CA ASN A 226 -31.68 11.38 8.82
C ASN A 226 -30.78 12.33 7.99
N SER A 227 -31.35 13.18 7.13
CA SER A 227 -30.61 14.05 6.23
C SER A 227 -30.59 15.50 6.70
N GLY A 228 -29.39 16.08 6.79
CA GLY A 228 -29.18 17.51 7.07
C GLY A 228 -29.69 18.45 5.97
N SER A 229 -30.09 17.91 4.82
CA SER A 229 -30.82 18.61 3.77
C SER A 229 -31.39 17.59 2.76
N GLY A 230 -32.71 17.59 2.57
CA GLY A 230 -33.39 16.79 1.54
C GLY A 230 -34.71 17.46 1.15
N ARG A 231 -35.09 17.38 -0.13
CA ARG A 231 -36.42 17.80 -0.59
C ARG A 231 -37.35 16.60 -0.52
N ILE A 232 -38.48 16.75 0.15
CA ILE A 232 -39.56 15.75 0.17
C ILE A 232 -40.43 16.01 -1.07
N TYR A 233 -40.58 15.01 -1.94
CA TYR A 233 -41.52 15.04 -3.06
C TYR A 233 -42.75 14.20 -2.71
N THR A 234 -43.94 14.79 -2.84
CA THR A 234 -45.22 14.11 -2.60
C THR A 234 -45.92 13.90 -3.95
N ASN A 235 -46.05 12.66 -4.39
CA ASN A 235 -46.87 12.34 -5.57
C ASN A 235 -48.32 12.12 -5.12
N TYR A 236 -49.28 12.76 -5.79
CA TYR A 236 -50.70 12.46 -5.62
C TYR A 236 -51.31 12.06 -6.96
N TYR A 237 -52.27 11.13 -6.91
CA TYR A 237 -53.00 10.68 -8.08
C TYR A 237 -54.19 11.62 -8.35
N TRP A 238 -54.24 12.23 -9.54
CA TRP A 238 -55.34 13.11 -9.94
C TRP A 238 -55.69 12.94 -11.41
N ASN A 239 -56.97 12.77 -11.70
CA ASN A 239 -57.50 12.75 -13.07
C ASN A 239 -56.76 11.77 -14.00
N ASP A 240 -56.55 10.55 -13.51
CA ASP A 240 -55.86 9.44 -14.19
C ASP A 240 -54.44 9.74 -14.71
N THR A 241 -53.80 10.74 -14.14
CA THR A 241 -52.41 11.09 -14.44
C THR A 241 -51.61 11.27 -13.15
N TRP A 242 -50.37 10.77 -13.17
CA TRP A 242 -49.41 11.01 -12.10
C TRP A 242 -48.78 12.37 -12.31
N VAL A 243 -49.12 13.33 -11.45
CA VAL A 243 -48.59 14.70 -11.52
C VAL A 243 -47.53 14.86 -10.45
N MET A 244 -46.29 15.11 -10.86
CA MET A 244 -45.21 15.48 -9.94
C MET A 244 -45.40 16.96 -9.57
N ASN A 245 -46.00 17.22 -8.41
CA ASN A 245 -45.99 18.58 -7.89
C ASN A 245 -44.64 18.85 -7.23
N GLY A 246 -43.99 19.94 -7.61
CA GLY A 246 -43.01 20.59 -6.74
C GLY A 246 -43.67 20.88 -5.38
N PRO A 247 -42.89 21.06 -4.30
CA PRO A 247 -43.43 21.05 -2.94
C PRO A 247 -44.39 22.23 -2.70
N GLU A 248 -45.68 22.06 -2.99
CA GLU A 248 -46.74 22.88 -2.39
C GLU A 248 -47.05 22.31 -1.02
N ILE A 249 -46.16 22.58 -0.08
CA ILE A 249 -46.39 22.29 1.33
C ILE A 249 -47.35 23.36 1.84
N TYR A 250 -48.66 23.11 1.77
CA TYR A 250 -49.63 23.84 2.57
C TYR A 250 -49.59 23.35 4.02
N SER A 251 -48.48 23.61 4.73
CA SER A 251 -48.43 23.47 6.18
C SER A 251 -47.06 23.82 6.75
N ASN A 252 -47.08 24.54 7.87
CA ASN A 252 -45.91 24.80 8.70
C ASN A 252 -45.09 23.52 8.95
N TYR A 253 -43.78 23.63 8.78
CA TYR A 253 -42.82 22.60 9.16
C TYR A 253 -41.98 23.09 10.35
N SER A 254 -41.46 22.16 11.14
CA SER A 254 -40.44 22.42 12.15
C SER A 254 -39.37 21.35 12.12
N VAL A 255 -38.17 21.70 12.58
CA VAL A 255 -37.03 20.78 12.68
C VAL A 255 -36.64 20.68 14.16
N GLY A 256 -36.65 19.48 14.69
CA GLY A 256 -36.23 19.17 16.06
C GLY A 256 -34.72 19.34 16.25
N SER A 257 -34.27 19.48 17.51
CA SER A 257 -32.85 19.61 17.86
C SER A 257 -32.00 18.38 17.53
N ASP A 258 -32.64 17.25 17.19
CA ASP A 258 -32.06 15.99 16.74
C ASP A 258 -32.05 15.84 15.21
N GLY A 259 -32.51 16.85 14.47
CA GLY A 259 -32.65 16.80 13.01
C GLY A 259 -33.96 16.19 12.52
N THR A 260 -34.90 15.87 13.42
CA THR A 260 -36.21 15.31 13.04
C THR A 260 -37.09 16.35 12.35
N PHE A 261 -37.58 16.03 11.14
CA PHE A 261 -38.51 16.88 10.38
C PHE A 261 -39.97 16.64 10.80
N TYR A 262 -40.72 17.72 11.02
CA TYR A 262 -42.17 17.67 11.28
C TYR A 262 -42.90 18.43 10.18
N CYS A 263 -43.87 17.80 9.52
CA CYS A 263 -44.73 18.44 8.53
C CYS A 263 -46.21 18.10 8.79
N TYR A 264 -47.11 19.09 8.68
CA TYR A 264 -48.52 18.95 9.07
C TYR A 264 -49.49 19.12 7.89
N GLY A 265 -49.48 18.21 6.90
CA GLY A 265 -50.30 18.35 5.69
C GLY A 265 -51.43 17.32 5.55
N LYS A 266 -52.48 17.68 4.80
CA LYS A 266 -53.52 16.75 4.33
C LYS A 266 -53.11 16.22 2.95
N LEU A 267 -52.49 15.04 2.89
CA LEU A 267 -52.07 14.41 1.64
C LEU A 267 -53.18 13.53 1.06
N GLY A 268 -53.43 13.66 -0.26
CA GLY A 268 -54.22 12.68 -1.03
C GLY A 268 -53.42 11.39 -1.29
N LYS A 269 -54.09 10.36 -1.83
CA LYS A 269 -53.52 9.01 -2.08
C LYS A 269 -52.13 9.06 -2.73
N VAL A 270 -51.15 8.49 -2.04
CA VAL A 270 -49.79 8.23 -2.54
C VAL A 270 -49.73 6.78 -3.02
N SER A 271 -49.27 6.50 -4.24
CA SER A 271 -48.91 5.12 -4.65
C SER A 271 -47.46 5.05 -5.14
N VAL A 272 -46.86 3.89 -4.91
CA VAL A 272 -45.49 3.55 -5.34
C VAL A 272 -45.61 2.69 -6.60
N PRO A 273 -44.84 2.96 -7.68
CA PRO A 273 -44.91 2.17 -8.92
C PRO A 273 -44.67 0.67 -8.68
N THR A 274 -45.45 -0.18 -9.34
CA THR A 274 -45.46 -1.65 -9.13
C THR A 274 -44.16 -2.35 -9.46
N GLN A 275 -43.30 -1.73 -10.29
CA GLN A 275 -41.97 -2.24 -10.64
C GLN A 275 -40.99 -2.31 -9.45
N TYR A 276 -41.32 -1.65 -8.34
CA TYR A 276 -40.52 -1.70 -7.11
C TYR A 276 -41.03 -2.74 -6.11
N TYR A 277 -42.05 -3.52 -6.45
CA TYR A 277 -42.55 -4.59 -5.60
C TYR A 277 -41.51 -5.69 -5.44
N THR A 278 -41.15 -6.05 -4.20
CA THR A 278 -40.12 -7.06 -3.93
C THR A 278 -40.60 -8.49 -4.17
N GLY A 279 -41.91 -8.69 -4.36
CA GLY A 279 -42.54 -10.02 -4.38
C GLY A 279 -43.04 -10.45 -3.01
N GLU A 280 -42.61 -9.79 -1.94
CA GLU A 280 -42.88 -10.17 -0.55
C GLU A 280 -44.01 -9.37 0.07
N LYS A 281 -44.63 -9.94 1.10
CA LYS A 281 -45.66 -9.30 1.91
C LYS A 281 -45.23 -9.28 3.38
N ASP A 282 -45.63 -8.24 4.10
CA ASP A 282 -45.42 -8.17 5.54
C ASP A 282 -46.42 -9.07 6.31
N SER A 283 -46.33 -9.04 7.63
CA SER A 283 -47.18 -9.82 8.54
C SER A 283 -48.68 -9.51 8.41
N ASP A 284 -49.03 -8.34 7.88
CA ASP A 284 -50.41 -7.91 7.68
C ASP A 284 -50.90 -8.20 6.25
N GLY A 285 -50.05 -8.81 5.41
CA GLY A 285 -50.36 -9.19 4.03
C GLY A 285 -50.16 -8.07 3.02
N GLU A 286 -49.55 -6.95 3.44
CA GLU A 286 -49.28 -5.78 2.61
C GLU A 286 -48.00 -5.95 1.81
N LYS A 287 -48.00 -5.46 0.57
CA LYS A 287 -46.87 -5.59 -0.36
C LYS A 287 -45.66 -4.77 0.09
N ILE A 288 -44.48 -5.38 0.07
CA ILE A 288 -43.19 -4.73 0.37
C ILE A 288 -42.56 -4.20 -0.93
N TYR A 289 -42.00 -2.99 -0.89
CA TYR A 289 -41.38 -2.35 -2.06
C TYR A 289 -39.93 -1.95 -1.78
N ARG A 290 -39.05 -2.07 -2.78
CA ARG A 290 -37.63 -1.71 -2.74
C ARG A 290 -37.46 -0.19 -2.89
N GLY A 291 -36.63 0.41 -2.02
CA GLY A 291 -36.18 1.79 -2.19
C GLY A 291 -35.21 1.95 -3.37
N LEU A 292 -35.12 3.17 -3.94
CA LEU A 292 -34.20 3.48 -5.04
C LEU A 292 -32.85 3.97 -4.53
N THR A 293 -31.78 3.62 -5.25
CA THR A 293 -30.45 4.21 -5.09
C THR A 293 -30.33 5.56 -5.81
N ASP A 294 -29.30 6.38 -5.48
CA ASP A 294 -29.01 7.64 -6.17
C ASP A 294 -28.85 7.47 -7.70
N GLU A 295 -28.43 6.29 -8.14
CA GLU A 295 -28.20 5.94 -9.54
C GLU A 295 -29.50 5.61 -10.28
N GLU A 296 -30.53 5.16 -9.57
CA GLU A 296 -31.86 4.85 -10.13
C GLU A 296 -32.83 6.04 -10.07
N MET A 297 -32.45 7.11 -9.35
CA MET A 297 -33.20 8.37 -9.24
C MET A 297 -32.79 9.42 -10.29
N ASN A 298 -31.66 9.21 -10.96
CA ASN A 298 -31.15 10.07 -12.04
C ASN A 298 -31.36 9.43 -13.42
#